data_AF-H2YSY4-F1
#
_entry.id   AF-H2YSY4-F1
#
_cell.length_a   1.000
_cell.length_b   1.000
_cell.length_c   1.000
_cell.angle_alpha   90.00
_cell.angle_beta   90.00
_cell.angle_gamma   90.00
#
_symmetry.space_group_name_H-M   'P 1'
#
loop_
_entity.id
_entity.type
_entity.pdbx_description
1 polymer ?
#
loop_
_entity_poly.entity_id
_entity_poly.type
_entity_poly.pdbx_seq_one_letter_code
_entity_poly.pdbx_strand_id
1 'polypeptide(L)'
;MLTGLCTNHTLTQELVGETAIPGLHSLEQVSTAEGIGSLSENVLEALQEHPQVAKEIKKVRRETRGEKKKRAMAVRQKQLGALGMHTNDKGQVISKSSILQQITELVEESGLTCIICREGYKFEPKKVLGIYTYTQRCLLEEFENSSRKQQGYSTVSHFNVVHFDCHTAAVRMARGREEWDSALLQNASTKCNGLLPLWGSHVPESAFASCLARHNTYIQEATGHREYAVYKPYMLFWALVDLIVTVQFSHVPDDVSLSLAEYIRHNDTQLLETGEKMLQKFQDEYLVCESLAEFVDVAELHDVTGPDVTAFLENLFNSIPS
;
A
#
# COMPACT_ATOMS: atom_id res chain seq x y z
N MET A 1 19.33 4.90 27.42
CA MET A 1 19.94 4.66 28.75
C MET A 1 18.93 4.06 29.73
N LEU A 2 17.80 4.72 30.01
CA LEU A 2 16.79 4.20 30.95
C LEU A 2 16.18 2.85 30.52
N THR A 3 15.88 2.67 29.23
CA THR A 3 15.40 1.38 28.68
C THR A 3 16.33 0.23 29.05
N GLY A 4 17.63 0.38 28.80
CA GLY A 4 18.62 -0.66 29.11
C GLY A 4 18.79 -0.91 30.60
N LEU A 5 18.60 0.11 31.46
CA LEU A 5 18.58 -0.06 32.91
C LEU A 5 17.34 -0.80 33.41
N CYS A 6 16.24 -0.78 32.65
CA CYS A 6 15.00 -1.49 32.96
C CYS A 6 14.96 -2.90 32.35
N THR A 7 15.93 -3.28 31.52
CA THR A 7 16.02 -4.63 30.95
C THR A 7 16.70 -5.57 31.95
N ASN A 8 16.03 -6.66 32.34
CA ASN A 8 16.52 -7.69 33.25
C ASN A 8 17.02 -7.21 34.63
N HIS A 9 16.62 -6.01 35.08
CA HIS A 9 17.04 -5.47 36.37
C HIS A 9 15.86 -5.13 37.28
N THR A 10 15.49 -6.10 38.12
CA THR A 10 14.29 -6.09 38.98
C THR A 10 14.17 -4.84 39.84
N LEU A 11 15.25 -4.41 40.51
CA LEU A 11 15.23 -3.24 41.40
C LEU A 11 14.92 -1.93 40.66
N THR A 12 15.43 -1.78 39.43
CA THR A 12 15.11 -0.60 38.61
C THR A 12 13.67 -0.68 38.12
N GLN A 13 13.22 -1.87 37.74
CA GLN A 13 11.85 -2.09 37.27
C GLN A 13 10.81 -1.74 38.36
N GLU A 14 11.06 -2.13 39.61
CA GLU A 14 10.19 -1.78 40.75
C GLU A 14 10.20 -0.27 41.03
N LEU A 15 11.38 0.34 41.12
CA LEU A 15 11.52 1.78 41.43
C LEU A 15 10.84 2.67 40.37
N VAL A 16 11.07 2.36 39.09
CA VAL A 16 10.46 3.08 37.96
C VAL A 16 8.96 2.75 37.88
N GLY A 17 8.59 1.51 38.17
CA GLY A 17 7.20 1.05 38.20
C GLY A 17 6.32 1.78 39.22
N GLU A 18 6.84 2.09 40.40
CA GLU A 18 6.07 2.79 41.45
C GLU A 18 5.79 4.26 41.12
N THR A 19 6.70 4.92 40.38
CA THR A 19 6.71 6.39 40.30
C THR A 19 6.46 6.93 38.89
N ALA A 20 6.95 6.25 37.85
CA ALA A 20 7.06 6.83 36.52
C ALA A 20 6.01 6.34 35.52
N ILE A 21 5.25 5.26 35.81
CA ILE A 21 4.28 4.68 34.86
C ILE A 21 3.29 5.72 34.31
N PRO A 22 2.62 6.57 35.11
CA PRO A 22 1.65 7.53 34.56
C PRO A 22 2.30 8.58 33.67
N GLY A 23 3.53 9.01 34.00
CA GLY A 23 4.31 9.96 33.21
C GLY A 23 4.74 9.36 31.88
N LEU A 24 5.32 8.16 31.91
CA LEU A 24 5.74 7.43 30.71
C LEU A 24 4.55 7.13 29.78
N HIS A 25 3.42 6.70 30.35
CA HIS A 25 2.19 6.43 29.58
C HIS A 25 1.58 7.70 28.96
N SER A 26 1.73 8.84 29.61
CA SER A 26 1.31 10.12 29.05
C SER A 26 2.22 10.53 27.89
N LEU A 27 3.53 10.38 28.06
CA LEU A 27 4.53 10.72 27.04
C LEU A 27 4.47 9.79 25.82
N GLU A 28 4.17 8.51 26.01
CA GLU A 28 3.87 7.52 24.94
C GLU A 28 2.84 8.07 23.93
N GLN A 29 1.90 8.90 24.38
CA GLN A 29 0.81 9.42 23.56
C GLN A 29 1.14 10.75 22.88
N VAL A 30 2.31 11.33 23.13
CA VAL A 30 2.73 12.64 22.61
C VAL A 30 3.68 12.46 21.43
N SER A 31 3.31 13.05 20.29
CA SER A 31 4.16 13.13 19.11
C SER A 31 5.08 14.36 19.20
N THR A 32 6.37 14.14 19.46
CA THR A 32 7.40 15.19 19.38
C THR A 32 8.44 14.87 18.30
N ALA A 33 9.07 15.90 17.73
CA ALA A 33 10.14 15.73 16.72
C ALA A 33 11.36 14.94 17.26
N GLU A 34 11.54 14.94 18.58
CA GLU A 34 12.65 14.28 19.28
C GLU A 34 12.36 12.80 19.63
N GLY A 35 11.20 12.26 19.27
CA GLY A 35 10.88 10.84 19.48
C GLY A 35 10.63 10.45 20.95
N ILE A 36 10.17 11.40 21.78
CA ILE A 36 9.94 11.17 23.23
C ILE A 36 8.87 10.09 23.46
N GLY A 37 7.85 10.02 22.61
CA GLY A 37 6.82 8.97 22.67
C GLY A 37 7.40 7.57 22.50
N SER A 38 8.19 7.35 21.45
CA SER A 38 8.86 6.06 21.21
C SER A 38 9.86 5.68 22.32
N LEU A 39 10.56 6.67 22.88
CA LEU A 39 11.46 6.41 24.01
C LEU A 39 10.68 5.95 25.25
N SER A 40 9.52 6.56 25.50
CA SER A 40 8.66 6.20 26.63
C SER A 40 8.01 4.83 26.43
N GLU A 41 7.60 4.51 25.20
CA GLU A 41 7.09 3.19 24.81
C GLU A 41 8.14 2.09 25.05
N ASN A 42 9.37 2.29 24.56
CA ASN A 42 10.47 1.34 24.76
C ASN A 42 10.77 1.08 26.24
N VAL A 43 10.71 2.11 27.08
CA VAL A 43 10.88 1.95 28.54
C VAL A 43 9.72 1.13 29.12
N LEU A 44 8.47 1.43 28.74
CA LEU A 44 7.31 0.67 29.20
C LEU A 44 7.33 -0.79 28.74
N GLU A 45 7.88 -1.08 27.56
CA GLU A 45 8.09 -2.46 27.09
C GLU A 45 9.14 -3.20 27.92
N ALA A 46 10.31 -2.59 28.18
CA ALA A 46 11.33 -3.20 29.03
C ALA A 46 10.81 -3.48 30.46
N LEU A 47 9.94 -2.62 31.00
CA LEU A 47 9.31 -2.80 32.31
C LEU A 47 8.30 -3.96 32.35
N GLN A 48 7.82 -4.48 31.21
CA GLN A 48 6.87 -5.60 31.19
C GLN A 48 7.49 -6.94 31.60
N GLU A 49 8.82 -7.05 31.64
CA GLU A 49 9.51 -8.24 32.12
C GLU A 49 9.21 -8.50 33.61
N HIS A 50 8.88 -7.46 34.40
CA HIS A 50 8.48 -7.62 35.79
C HIS A 50 6.96 -7.84 35.94
N PRO A 51 6.50 -8.98 36.52
CA PRO A 51 5.08 -9.35 36.53
C PRO A 51 4.13 -8.34 37.20
N GLN A 52 4.56 -7.68 38.27
CA GLN A 52 3.72 -6.70 38.98
C GLN A 52 3.65 -5.36 38.25
N VAL A 53 4.77 -4.92 37.68
CA VAL A 53 4.84 -3.66 36.93
C VAL A 53 4.07 -3.80 35.62
N ALA A 54 4.17 -4.96 34.95
CA ALA A 54 3.37 -5.29 33.78
C ALA A 54 1.86 -5.21 34.04
N LYS A 55 1.39 -5.63 35.23
CA LYS A 55 -0.03 -5.50 35.60
C LYS A 55 -0.47 -4.04 35.71
N GLU A 56 0.33 -3.19 36.33
CA GLU A 56 -0.01 -1.77 36.46
C GLU A 56 0.06 -1.03 35.12
N ILE A 57 1.05 -1.32 34.27
CA ILE A 57 1.10 -0.79 32.89
C ILE A 57 -0.16 -1.17 32.11
N LYS A 58 -0.57 -2.45 32.18
CA LYS A 58 -1.79 -2.93 31.53
C LYS A 58 -3.04 -2.25 32.07
N LYS A 59 -3.11 -2.03 33.39
CA LYS A 59 -4.24 -1.35 34.04
C LYS A 59 -4.35 0.11 33.57
N VAL A 60 -3.26 0.87 33.60
CA VAL A 60 -3.23 2.28 33.17
C VAL A 60 -3.58 2.40 31.68
N ARG A 61 -3.01 1.55 30.82
CA ARG A 61 -3.37 1.50 29.38
C ARG A 61 -4.85 1.16 29.18
N ARG A 62 -5.41 0.23 29.96
CA ARG A 62 -6.84 -0.13 29.92
C ARG A 62 -7.75 1.02 30.36
N GLU A 63 -7.40 1.72 31.43
CA GLU A 63 -8.15 2.88 31.93
C GLU A 63 -8.20 3.99 30.88
N THR A 64 -7.06 4.36 30.29
CA THR A 64 -7.01 5.34 29.20
C THR A 64 -7.80 4.88 27.97
N ARG A 65 -7.73 3.59 27.59
CA ARG A 65 -8.54 3.05 26.50
C ARG A 65 -10.04 3.19 26.79
N GLY A 66 -10.45 2.90 28.02
CA GLY A 66 -11.83 3.07 28.49
C GLY A 66 -12.31 4.52 28.40
N GLU A 67 -11.49 5.48 28.84
CA GLU A 67 -11.82 6.91 28.77
C GLU A 67 -11.90 7.43 27.34
N LYS A 68 -10.93 7.08 26.48
CA LYS A 68 -10.96 7.45 25.05
C LYS A 68 -12.20 6.88 24.37
N LYS A 69 -12.56 5.62 24.65
CA LYS A 69 -13.79 4.99 24.14
C LYS A 69 -15.04 5.74 24.60
N LYS A 70 -15.16 6.07 25.89
CA LYS A 70 -16.29 6.89 26.41
C LYS A 70 -16.40 8.24 25.70
N ARG A 71 -15.26 8.92 25.48
CA ARG A 71 -15.21 10.21 24.79
C ARG A 71 -15.62 10.10 23.33
N ALA A 72 -15.15 9.08 22.62
CA ALA A 72 -15.54 8.81 21.23
C ALA A 72 -17.04 8.50 21.10
N MET A 73 -17.58 7.68 22.01
CA MET A 73 -19.01 7.39 22.08
C MET A 73 -19.84 8.66 22.32
N ALA A 74 -19.40 9.55 23.21
CA ALA A 74 -20.09 10.82 23.46
C ALA A 74 -20.06 11.77 22.24
N VAL A 75 -18.95 11.82 21.50
CA VAL A 75 -18.84 12.60 20.25
C VAL A 75 -19.80 12.03 19.20
N ARG A 76 -19.84 10.71 19.05
CA ARG A 76 -20.77 10.02 18.14
C ARG A 76 -22.23 10.26 18.53
N GLN A 77 -22.56 10.23 19.81
CA GLN A 77 -23.91 10.54 20.30
C GLN A 77 -24.32 11.99 19.97
N LYS A 78 -23.41 12.95 20.14
CA LYS A 78 -23.65 14.34 19.74
C LYS A 78 -23.85 14.49 18.23
N GLN A 79 -23.05 13.80 17.43
CA GLN A 79 -23.18 13.81 15.96
C GLN A 79 -24.47 13.14 15.49
N LEU A 80 -24.89 12.05 16.13
CA LEU A 80 -26.19 11.39 15.87
C LEU A 80 -27.38 12.26 16.30
N GLY A 81 -27.24 13.04 17.39
CA GLY A 81 -28.25 14.02 17.80
C GLY A 81 -28.41 15.15 16.77
N ALA A 82 -27.31 15.61 16.16
CA ALA A 82 -27.33 16.60 15.08
C ALA A 82 -27.92 16.07 13.75
N LEU A 83 -28.08 14.75 13.61
CA LEU A 83 -28.70 14.08 12.46
C LEU A 83 -30.22 13.83 12.64
N GLY A 84 -30.88 14.47 13.62
CA GLY A 84 -32.33 14.62 13.63
C GLY A 84 -33.11 13.83 14.69
N MET A 85 -32.59 13.71 15.92
CA MET A 85 -33.41 13.28 17.06
C MET A 85 -34.02 14.49 17.76
N HIS A 86 -35.24 14.89 17.36
CA HIS A 86 -36.03 15.88 18.08
C HIS A 86 -37.09 15.22 18.97
N THR A 87 -37.27 15.78 20.16
CA THR A 87 -38.43 15.56 21.04
C THR A 87 -39.66 16.26 20.46
N ASN A 88 -40.85 15.64 20.53
CA ASN A 88 -42.09 16.35 20.22
C ASN A 88 -42.50 17.34 21.33
N ASP A 89 -43.48 18.19 21.04
CA ASP A 89 -43.99 19.27 21.90
C ASP A 89 -44.64 18.83 23.23
N LYS A 90 -44.63 17.53 23.56
CA LYS A 90 -45.03 17.00 24.87
C LYS A 90 -43.84 16.50 25.70
N GLY A 91 -42.60 16.76 25.27
CA GLY A 91 -41.38 16.41 26.01
C GLY A 91 -41.12 14.91 26.13
N GLN A 92 -41.78 14.07 25.33
CA GLN A 92 -41.58 12.63 25.35
C GLN A 92 -40.47 12.23 24.38
N VAL A 93 -39.37 11.71 24.93
CA VAL A 93 -38.36 10.95 24.20
C VAL A 93 -38.91 9.54 24.01
N ILE A 94 -39.28 9.16 22.80
CA ILE A 94 -39.61 7.77 22.48
C ILE A 94 -38.30 6.99 22.41
N SER A 95 -37.84 6.47 23.56
CA SER A 95 -36.70 5.57 23.60
C SER A 95 -37.15 4.17 23.20
N LYS A 96 -36.92 3.81 21.93
CA LYS A 96 -36.85 2.40 21.58
C LYS A 96 -35.58 1.84 22.22
N SER A 97 -35.74 1.27 23.41
CA SER A 97 -34.94 0.25 24.08
C SER A 97 -33.68 -0.32 23.38
N SER A 98 -32.70 0.50 22.98
CA SER A 98 -31.42 0.03 22.43
C SER A 98 -30.21 0.40 23.29
N ILE A 99 -30.38 1.29 24.27
CA ILE A 99 -29.27 1.85 25.07
C ILE A 99 -28.73 0.82 26.07
N LEU A 100 -29.59 0.02 26.70
CA LEU A 100 -29.17 -1.05 27.61
C LEU A 100 -28.42 -2.18 26.89
N GLN A 101 -28.82 -2.48 25.65
CA GLN A 101 -28.16 -3.49 24.81
C GLN A 101 -26.74 -3.03 24.38
N GLN A 102 -26.58 -1.75 24.05
CA GLN A 102 -25.29 -1.14 23.72
C GLN A 102 -24.32 -1.04 24.92
N ILE A 103 -24.83 -1.00 26.16
CA ILE A 103 -24.00 -1.02 27.38
C ILE A 103 -23.51 -2.45 27.69
N THR A 104 -24.34 -3.48 27.45
CA THR A 104 -23.91 -4.89 27.53
C THR A 104 -22.93 -5.29 26.43
N GLU A 105 -22.90 -4.57 25.31
CA GLU A 105 -21.91 -4.71 24.23
C GLU A 105 -20.60 -3.93 24.48
N LEU A 106 -20.31 -3.56 25.74
CA LEU A 106 -18.95 -3.26 26.18
C LEU A 106 -18.05 -4.51 26.20
N VAL A 107 -18.24 -5.41 25.24
CA VAL A 107 -17.37 -6.55 24.99
C VAL A 107 -16.03 -6.01 24.51
N GLU A 108 -14.94 -6.46 25.13
CA GLU A 108 -13.60 -6.17 24.66
C GLU A 108 -13.47 -6.60 23.20
N GLU A 109 -12.86 -5.74 22.39
CA GLU A 109 -12.63 -6.08 21.00
C GLU A 109 -11.56 -7.17 20.93
N SER A 110 -12.01 -8.40 20.70
CA SER A 110 -11.16 -9.56 20.47
C SER A 110 -10.85 -9.61 18.98
N GLY A 111 -9.62 -9.30 18.60
CA GLY A 111 -9.16 -9.34 17.21
C GLY A 111 -8.34 -8.12 16.80
N LEU A 112 -8.21 -7.93 15.49
CA LEU A 112 -7.44 -6.84 14.88
C LEU A 112 -8.15 -5.51 15.11
N THR A 113 -7.42 -4.53 15.65
CA THR A 113 -7.92 -3.17 15.91
C THR A 113 -7.05 -2.14 15.22
N CYS A 114 -7.66 -1.10 14.69
CA CYS A 114 -6.96 0.04 14.11
C CYS A 114 -6.09 0.75 15.16
N ILE A 115 -4.81 1.02 14.84
CA ILE A 115 -3.85 1.67 15.73
C ILE A 115 -4.24 3.12 16.07
N ILE A 116 -4.99 3.78 15.18
CA ILE A 116 -5.43 5.17 15.34
C ILE A 116 -6.69 5.25 16.21
N CYS A 117 -7.80 4.62 15.80
CA CYS A 117 -9.08 4.74 16.53
C CYS A 117 -9.30 3.66 17.59
N ARG A 118 -8.48 2.60 17.62
CA ARG A 118 -8.55 1.46 18.55
C ARG A 118 -9.84 0.64 18.47
N GLU A 119 -10.51 0.73 17.33
CA GLU A 119 -11.70 -0.04 16.95
C GLU A 119 -11.34 -0.98 15.79
N GLY A 120 -12.00 -2.13 15.72
CA GLY A 120 -11.91 -3.14 14.67
C GLY A 120 -13.30 -3.51 14.14
N TYR A 121 -13.45 -4.72 13.59
CA TYR A 121 -14.68 -5.13 12.92
C TYR A 121 -15.91 -5.25 13.82
N LYS A 122 -15.77 -5.30 15.16
CA LYS A 122 -16.98 -5.32 16.02
C LYS A 122 -17.68 -3.97 16.00
N PHE A 123 -16.92 -2.88 15.96
CA PHE A 123 -17.47 -1.52 15.97
C PHE A 123 -17.53 -0.89 14.58
N GLU A 124 -16.66 -1.31 13.67
CA GLU A 124 -16.55 -0.84 12.29
C GLU A 124 -16.58 -2.01 11.28
N PRO A 125 -17.67 -2.82 11.24
CA PRO A 125 -17.74 -4.07 10.47
C PRO A 125 -17.57 -3.89 8.95
N LYS A 126 -17.82 -2.68 8.43
CA LYS A 126 -17.80 -2.38 7.00
C LYS A 126 -16.50 -1.72 6.52
N LYS A 127 -15.64 -1.27 7.44
CA LYS A 127 -14.40 -0.56 7.08
C LYS A 127 -13.28 -1.54 6.78
N VAL A 128 -12.53 -1.32 5.71
CA VAL A 128 -11.36 -2.14 5.39
C VAL A 128 -10.23 -1.84 6.38
N LEU A 129 -9.75 -2.86 7.07
CA LEU A 129 -8.48 -2.81 7.80
C LEU A 129 -7.32 -3.09 6.84
N GLY A 130 -6.19 -2.44 7.08
CA GLY A 130 -4.94 -2.66 6.38
C GLY A 130 -3.81 -2.93 7.35
N ILE A 131 -2.91 -3.83 6.97
CA ILE A 131 -1.65 -4.05 7.67
C ILE A 131 -0.59 -3.16 7.00
N TYR A 132 0.17 -2.40 7.78
CA TYR A 132 1.33 -1.68 7.25
C TYR A 132 2.36 -2.65 6.70
N THR A 133 2.78 -2.45 5.46
CA THR A 133 3.78 -3.27 4.78
C THR A 133 4.94 -2.43 4.29
N TYR A 134 6.12 -3.04 4.22
CA TYR A 134 7.27 -2.53 3.52
C TYR A 134 7.66 -3.52 2.42
N THR A 135 7.55 -3.09 1.18
CA THR A 135 7.92 -3.86 -0.01
C THR A 135 9.22 -3.33 -0.57
N GLN A 136 10.13 -4.23 -0.96
CA GLN A 136 11.35 -3.87 -1.65
C GLN A 136 11.68 -4.93 -2.71
N ARG A 137 12.23 -4.48 -3.84
CA ARG A 137 12.78 -5.39 -4.86
C ARG A 137 14.00 -6.14 -4.32
N CYS A 138 14.03 -7.44 -4.57
CA CYS A 138 15.14 -8.30 -4.17
C CYS A 138 15.33 -9.44 -5.18
N LEU A 139 16.45 -10.15 -5.05
CA LEU A 139 16.64 -11.43 -5.74
C LEU A 139 15.71 -12.47 -5.09
N LEU A 140 15.05 -13.30 -5.90
CA LEU A 140 14.22 -14.39 -5.36
C LEU A 140 15.07 -15.45 -4.68
N GLU A 141 16.18 -15.83 -5.33
CA GLU A 141 17.10 -16.84 -4.83
C GLU A 141 18.53 -16.33 -5.00
N GLU A 142 19.21 -16.04 -3.88
CA GLU A 142 20.57 -15.50 -3.92
C GLU A 142 21.60 -16.52 -4.45
N PHE A 143 21.31 -17.81 -4.29
CA PHE A 143 22.19 -18.93 -4.64
C PHE A 143 21.75 -19.68 -5.90
N GLU A 144 20.87 -19.07 -6.71
CA GLU A 144 20.48 -19.64 -7.99
C GLU A 144 21.71 -19.89 -8.85
N ASN A 145 21.87 -21.13 -9.35
CA ASN A 145 23.04 -21.54 -10.14
C ASN A 145 22.97 -21.06 -11.61
N SER A 146 22.09 -20.09 -11.88
CA SER A 146 21.93 -19.40 -13.14
C SER A 146 22.83 -18.17 -13.17
N SER A 147 23.43 -17.88 -14.32
CA SER A 147 24.19 -16.63 -14.53
C SER A 147 23.29 -15.39 -14.44
N ARG A 148 21.97 -15.57 -14.62
CA ARG A 148 20.94 -14.54 -14.44
C ARG A 148 20.09 -14.90 -13.23
N LYS A 149 20.18 -14.09 -12.17
CA LYS A 149 19.39 -14.29 -10.95
C LYS A 149 17.99 -13.73 -11.13
N GLN A 150 16.98 -14.51 -10.79
CA GLN A 150 15.60 -14.08 -10.91
C GLN A 150 15.28 -12.91 -9.95
N GLN A 151 14.69 -11.84 -10.48
CA GLN A 151 14.25 -10.68 -9.71
C GLN A 151 12.83 -10.91 -9.18
N GLY A 152 12.57 -10.44 -7.97
CA GLY A 152 11.26 -10.44 -7.34
C GLY A 152 11.14 -9.31 -6.33
N TYR A 153 10.25 -9.46 -5.36
CA TYR A 153 10.12 -8.53 -4.27
C TYR A 153 9.83 -9.26 -2.96
N SER A 154 10.25 -8.64 -1.87
CA SER A 154 9.95 -9.07 -0.51
C SER A 154 9.07 -8.03 0.16
N THR A 155 8.02 -8.50 0.82
CA THR A 155 7.10 -7.67 1.59
C THR A 155 7.13 -8.11 3.05
N VAL A 156 7.49 -7.20 3.94
CA VAL A 156 7.56 -7.44 5.39
C VAL A 156 6.62 -6.51 6.14
N SER A 157 6.28 -6.86 7.37
CA SER A 157 5.36 -6.08 8.19
C SER A 157 5.73 -6.15 9.66
N HIS A 158 5.54 -5.03 10.37
CA HIS A 158 5.52 -4.99 11.84
C HIS A 158 4.16 -5.45 12.42
N PHE A 159 3.20 -5.78 11.55
CA PHE A 159 1.85 -6.25 11.89
C PHE A 159 0.97 -5.22 12.62
N ASN A 160 1.25 -3.93 12.47
CA ASN A 160 0.34 -2.87 12.90
C ASN A 160 -0.80 -2.71 11.91
N VAL A 161 -2.03 -2.66 12.45
CA VAL A 161 -3.26 -2.61 11.67
C VAL A 161 -3.88 -1.23 11.75
N VAL A 162 -4.42 -0.71 10.65
CA VAL A 162 -5.09 0.59 10.58
C VAL A 162 -6.31 0.51 9.66
N HIS A 163 -7.38 1.25 9.94
CA HIS A 163 -8.43 1.43 8.93
C HIS A 163 -7.88 2.27 7.78
N PHE A 164 -8.18 1.89 6.53
CA PHE A 164 -7.80 2.68 5.34
C PHE A 164 -8.25 4.15 5.48
N ASP A 165 -9.48 4.37 5.95
CA ASP A 165 -10.04 5.71 6.19
C ASP A 165 -9.27 6.50 7.27
N CYS A 166 -8.90 5.84 8.38
CA CYS A 166 -8.16 6.49 9.47
C CYS A 166 -6.76 6.88 9.00
N HIS A 167 -6.10 6.01 8.24
CA HIS A 167 -4.79 6.31 7.64
C HIS A 167 -4.89 7.51 6.69
N THR A 168 -5.82 7.49 5.73
CA THR A 168 -5.99 8.59 4.77
C THR A 168 -6.37 9.90 5.46
N ALA A 169 -7.19 9.87 6.50
CA ALA A 169 -7.48 11.05 7.31
C ALA A 169 -6.22 11.60 8.01
N ALA A 170 -5.40 10.73 8.60
CA ALA A 170 -4.16 11.12 9.27
C ALA A 170 -3.14 11.73 8.30
N VAL A 171 -2.97 11.14 7.12
CA VAL A 171 -2.09 11.65 6.05
C VAL A 171 -2.54 13.05 5.60
N ARG A 172 -3.85 13.25 5.37
CA ARG A 172 -4.41 14.56 5.02
C ARG A 172 -4.15 15.62 6.11
N MET A 173 -4.17 15.22 7.38
CA MET A 173 -3.88 16.12 8.50
C MET A 173 -2.40 16.51 8.61
N ALA A 174 -1.48 15.70 8.07
CA ALA A 174 -0.04 15.89 8.17
C ALA A 174 0.53 16.95 7.20
N ARG A 175 -0.30 17.56 6.33
CA ARG A 175 -0.04 18.75 5.48
C ARG A 175 1.41 18.89 4.98
N GLY A 176 1.73 18.22 3.88
CA GLY A 176 2.99 18.41 3.15
C GLY A 176 4.14 17.50 3.57
N ARG A 177 3.95 16.66 4.59
CA ARG A 177 4.82 15.49 4.80
C ARG A 177 4.48 14.37 3.83
N GLU A 178 5.49 13.60 3.47
CA GLU A 178 5.30 12.38 2.69
C GLU A 178 4.37 11.40 3.45
N GLU A 179 3.55 10.65 2.71
CA GLU A 179 2.52 9.75 3.27
C GLU A 179 3.13 8.76 4.26
N TRP A 180 4.26 8.17 3.88
CA TRP A 180 4.93 7.11 4.62
C TRP A 180 5.79 7.62 5.76
N ASP A 181 6.42 8.79 5.61
CA ASP A 181 7.02 9.52 6.72
C ASP A 181 6.00 9.82 7.83
N SER A 182 4.76 10.18 7.45
CA SER A 182 3.68 10.44 8.41
C SER A 182 3.14 9.17 9.06
N ALA A 183 3.30 8.02 8.41
CA ALA A 183 2.83 6.73 8.89
C ALA A 183 3.77 6.07 9.91
N LEU A 184 5.04 6.47 9.99
CA LEU A 184 6.03 5.91 10.93
C LEU A 184 5.51 5.84 12.37
N LEU A 185 4.87 6.90 12.87
CA LEU A 185 4.32 6.95 14.23
C LEU A 185 3.22 5.91 14.46
N GLN A 186 2.41 5.62 13.43
CA GLN A 186 1.34 4.64 13.51
C GLN A 186 1.83 3.22 13.28
N ASN A 187 3.07 3.08 12.80
CA ASN A 187 3.72 1.80 12.54
C ASN A 187 4.92 1.56 13.47
N ALA A 188 4.87 2.04 14.72
CA ALA A 188 5.92 1.84 15.74
C ALA A 188 7.33 2.23 15.25
N SER A 189 7.44 3.38 14.57
CA SER A 189 8.68 3.88 13.95
C SER A 189 9.33 2.91 12.96
N THR A 190 8.58 1.93 12.45
CA THR A 190 9.02 0.99 11.42
C THR A 190 8.65 1.51 10.04
N LYS A 191 9.61 1.46 9.10
CA LYS A 191 9.36 1.86 7.70
C LYS A 191 8.18 1.09 7.11
N CYS A 192 7.38 1.77 6.32
CA CYS A 192 6.31 1.20 5.53
C CYS A 192 6.18 2.00 4.23
N ASN A 193 5.71 1.36 3.18
CA ASN A 193 5.45 1.98 1.87
C ASN A 193 4.19 1.40 1.22
N GLY A 194 3.33 0.75 2.01
CA GLY A 194 2.09 0.19 1.54
C GLY A 194 1.16 -0.26 2.67
N LEU A 195 -0.07 -0.58 2.29
CA LEU A 195 -1.07 -1.21 3.14
C LEU A 195 -1.57 -2.49 2.46
N LEU A 196 -1.51 -3.62 3.15
CA LEU A 196 -2.12 -4.88 2.73
C LEU A 196 -3.55 -4.95 3.29
N PRO A 197 -4.60 -4.93 2.44
CA PRO A 197 -5.98 -4.95 2.92
C PRO A 197 -6.37 -6.32 3.49
N LEU A 198 -7.24 -6.29 4.49
CA LEU A 198 -7.86 -7.45 5.10
C LEU A 198 -9.34 -7.48 4.76
N TRP A 199 -9.83 -8.63 4.31
CA TRP A 199 -11.24 -8.80 4.02
C TRP A 199 -12.01 -9.22 5.27
N GLY A 200 -12.71 -8.27 5.89
CA GLY A 200 -13.64 -8.55 6.98
C GLY A 200 -14.95 -9.15 6.47
N SER A 201 -15.62 -9.97 7.29
CA SER A 201 -16.85 -10.70 6.92
C SER A 201 -18.02 -9.81 6.47
N HIS A 202 -18.05 -8.54 6.90
CA HIS A 202 -19.10 -7.59 6.57
C HIS A 202 -18.59 -6.41 5.72
N VAL A 203 -17.33 -6.48 5.27
CA VAL A 203 -16.73 -5.46 4.42
C VAL A 203 -17.28 -5.65 2.99
N PRO A 204 -17.85 -4.59 2.38
CA PRO A 204 -18.30 -4.66 1.00
C PRO A 204 -17.16 -5.05 0.06
N GLU A 205 -17.43 -5.97 -0.87
CA GLU A 205 -16.44 -6.45 -1.85
C GLU A 205 -15.84 -5.29 -2.65
N SER A 206 -16.65 -4.31 -3.07
CA SER A 206 -16.18 -3.13 -3.79
C SER A 206 -15.18 -2.29 -2.99
N ALA A 207 -15.38 -2.17 -1.67
CA ALA A 207 -14.45 -1.45 -0.80
C ALA A 207 -13.12 -2.21 -0.66
N PHE A 208 -13.18 -3.53 -0.48
CA PHE A 208 -11.98 -4.37 -0.44
C PHE A 208 -11.23 -4.34 -1.78
N ALA A 209 -11.92 -4.50 -2.90
CA ALA A 209 -11.34 -4.47 -4.24
C ALA A 209 -10.63 -3.14 -4.54
N SER A 210 -11.23 -2.01 -4.15
CA SER A 210 -10.57 -0.70 -4.29
C SER A 210 -9.29 -0.59 -3.44
N CYS A 211 -9.29 -1.13 -2.22
CA CYS A 211 -8.12 -1.15 -1.35
C CYS A 211 -7.03 -2.11 -1.86
N LEU A 212 -7.42 -3.23 -2.47
CA LEU A 212 -6.52 -4.19 -3.11
C LEU A 212 -5.87 -3.62 -4.37
N ALA A 213 -6.63 -2.91 -5.20
CA ALA A 213 -6.07 -2.19 -6.34
C ALA A 213 -5.00 -1.18 -5.88
N ARG A 214 -5.26 -0.44 -4.79
CA ARG A 214 -4.27 0.48 -4.20
C ARG A 214 -3.04 -0.24 -3.65
N HIS A 215 -3.21 -1.42 -3.04
CA HIS A 215 -2.09 -2.27 -2.61
C HIS A 215 -1.18 -2.65 -3.78
N ASN A 216 -1.76 -3.03 -4.92
CA ASN A 216 -0.98 -3.34 -6.12
C ASN A 216 -0.19 -2.13 -6.61
N THR A 217 -0.79 -0.92 -6.57
CA THR A 217 -0.08 0.32 -6.90
C THR A 217 1.12 0.55 -5.98
N TYR A 218 0.99 0.33 -4.67
CA TYR A 218 2.10 0.46 -3.72
C TYR A 218 3.26 -0.51 -4.06
N ILE A 219 2.96 -1.76 -4.43
CA ILE A 219 3.99 -2.73 -4.86
C ILE A 219 4.68 -2.26 -6.14
N GLN A 220 3.91 -1.78 -7.13
CA GLN A 220 4.47 -1.28 -8.38
C GLN A 220 5.38 -0.06 -8.15
N GLU A 221 4.98 0.88 -7.29
CA GLU A 221 5.78 2.04 -6.92
C GLU A 221 7.05 1.64 -6.16
N ALA A 222 6.94 0.71 -5.20
CA ALA A 222 8.07 0.24 -4.40
C ALA A 222 9.09 -0.60 -5.18
N THR A 223 8.66 -1.26 -6.26
CA THR A 223 9.52 -2.15 -7.05
C THR A 223 10.01 -1.51 -8.35
N GLY A 224 9.39 -0.41 -8.79
CA GLY A 224 9.63 0.18 -10.11
C GLY A 224 9.11 -0.68 -11.28
N HIS A 225 8.50 -1.83 -10.99
CA HIS A 225 8.00 -2.74 -12.00
C HIS A 225 6.60 -2.34 -12.44
N ARG A 226 6.42 -2.11 -13.74
CA ARG A 226 5.11 -1.87 -14.36
C ARG A 226 4.72 -3.12 -15.15
N GLU A 227 3.45 -3.46 -15.10
CA GLU A 227 2.91 -4.58 -15.86
C GLU A 227 3.05 -4.36 -17.36
N TYR A 228 3.26 -5.43 -18.13
CA TYR A 228 3.38 -5.38 -19.59
C TYR A 228 2.20 -4.65 -20.24
N ALA A 229 0.99 -4.81 -19.69
CA ALA A 229 -0.22 -4.13 -20.17
C ALA A 229 -0.09 -2.60 -20.26
N VAL A 230 0.77 -1.99 -19.44
CA VAL A 230 1.05 -0.54 -19.50
C VAL A 230 1.83 -0.19 -20.77
N TYR A 231 2.80 -1.03 -21.15
CA TYR A 231 3.67 -0.80 -22.30
C TYR A 231 3.07 -1.30 -23.61
N LYS A 232 2.21 -2.33 -23.55
CA LYS A 232 1.65 -3.03 -24.70
C LYS A 232 1.11 -2.10 -25.79
N PRO A 233 0.29 -1.05 -25.50
CA PRO A 233 -0.22 -0.16 -26.55
C PRO A 233 0.89 0.57 -27.33
N TYR A 234 1.94 1.01 -26.63
CA TYR A 234 3.06 1.74 -27.24
C TYR A 234 3.94 0.82 -28.07
N MET A 235 4.18 -0.40 -27.58
CA MET A 235 4.94 -1.41 -28.30
C MET A 235 4.20 -1.89 -29.55
N LEU A 236 2.89 -2.09 -29.47
CA LEU A 236 2.05 -2.41 -30.63
C LEU A 236 2.06 -1.29 -31.66
N PHE A 237 2.02 -0.02 -31.24
CA PHE A 237 2.16 1.10 -32.15
C PHE A 237 3.53 1.09 -32.85
N TRP A 238 4.62 0.86 -32.10
CA TRP A 238 5.95 0.72 -32.67
C TRP A 238 6.02 -0.43 -33.68
N ALA A 239 5.50 -1.62 -33.33
CA ALA A 239 5.48 -2.78 -34.22
C ALA A 239 4.71 -2.50 -35.51
N LEU A 240 3.57 -1.80 -35.42
CA LEU A 240 2.81 -1.41 -36.61
C LEU A 240 3.65 -0.53 -37.54
N VAL A 241 4.33 0.49 -36.99
CA VAL A 241 5.19 1.38 -37.77
C VAL A 241 6.37 0.62 -38.37
N ASP A 242 7.02 -0.23 -37.58
CA ASP A 242 8.14 -1.05 -38.02
C ASP A 242 7.71 -1.94 -39.18
N LEU A 243 6.64 -2.72 -39.04
CA LEU A 243 6.16 -3.61 -40.10
C LEU A 243 5.75 -2.86 -41.37
N ILE A 244 5.17 -1.66 -41.26
CA ILE A 244 4.87 -0.82 -42.43
C ILE A 244 6.16 -0.49 -43.19
N VAL A 245 7.23 -0.14 -42.48
CA VAL A 245 8.52 0.21 -43.09
C VAL A 245 9.27 -1.02 -43.59
N THR A 246 9.41 -2.05 -42.76
CA THR A 246 10.27 -3.22 -43.00
C THR A 246 9.63 -4.30 -43.85
N VAL A 247 8.30 -4.38 -43.89
CA VAL A 247 7.57 -5.36 -44.72
C VAL A 247 6.95 -4.66 -45.93
N GLN A 248 6.09 -3.67 -45.69
CA GLN A 248 5.26 -3.10 -46.75
C GLN A 248 6.03 -2.15 -47.67
N PHE A 249 7.00 -1.40 -47.14
CA PHE A 249 7.81 -0.44 -47.90
C PHE A 249 9.31 -0.80 -47.97
N SER A 250 9.64 -2.08 -47.77
CA SER A 250 11.01 -2.62 -47.78
C SER A 250 11.85 -2.29 -49.03
N HIS A 251 11.21 -1.98 -50.14
CA HIS A 251 11.87 -1.70 -51.42
C HIS A 251 11.81 -0.21 -51.81
N VAL A 252 11.33 0.66 -50.92
CA VAL A 252 11.31 2.11 -51.15
C VAL A 252 12.69 2.67 -50.82
N PRO A 253 13.34 3.41 -51.75
CA PRO A 253 14.60 4.10 -51.47
C PRO A 253 14.44 5.16 -50.37
N ASP A 254 15.52 5.46 -49.64
CA ASP A 254 15.52 6.39 -48.49
C ASP A 254 15.06 7.83 -48.78
N ASP A 255 14.84 8.23 -50.05
CA ASP A 255 14.25 9.53 -50.43
C ASP A 255 12.71 9.47 -50.39
N VAL A 256 12.16 9.56 -49.18
CA VAL A 256 10.82 9.07 -48.80
C VAL A 256 9.64 9.83 -49.42
N SER A 257 9.79 11.03 -49.98
CA SER A 257 8.62 11.84 -50.34
C SER A 257 8.09 11.61 -51.77
N LEU A 258 8.96 11.59 -52.77
CA LEU A 258 8.58 11.37 -54.18
C LEU A 258 8.66 9.89 -54.56
N SER A 259 9.68 9.18 -54.06
CA SER A 259 9.88 7.75 -54.37
C SER A 259 8.79 6.86 -53.78
N LEU A 260 8.25 7.20 -52.60
CA LEU A 260 7.15 6.45 -51.97
C LEU A 260 5.85 6.58 -52.76
N ALA A 261 5.50 7.81 -53.17
CA ALA A 261 4.29 8.05 -53.96
C ALA A 261 4.36 7.38 -55.35
N GLU A 262 5.55 7.30 -55.93
CA GLU A 262 5.79 6.59 -57.18
C GLU A 262 5.78 5.07 -56.98
N TYR A 263 6.35 4.57 -55.88
CA TYR A 263 6.30 3.16 -55.50
C TYR A 263 4.87 2.68 -55.29
N ILE A 264 4.05 3.44 -54.55
CA ILE A 264 2.64 3.10 -54.30
C ILE A 264 1.83 3.02 -55.61
N ARG A 265 2.11 3.90 -56.57
CA ARG A 265 1.38 3.94 -57.85
C ARG A 265 1.67 2.75 -58.78
N HIS A 266 2.83 2.12 -58.64
CA HIS A 266 3.29 1.08 -59.59
C HIS A 266 3.37 -0.33 -58.99
N ASN A 267 3.14 -0.49 -57.69
CA ASN A 267 3.31 -1.78 -56.98
C ASN A 267 2.05 -2.19 -56.20
N ASP A 268 0.87 -1.83 -56.69
CA ASP A 268 -0.43 -2.05 -56.04
C ASP A 268 -0.69 -3.52 -55.63
N THR A 269 -0.41 -4.47 -56.53
CA THR A 269 -0.62 -5.91 -56.29
C THR A 269 0.35 -6.42 -55.22
N GLN A 270 1.62 -6.02 -55.29
CA GLN A 270 2.63 -6.37 -54.29
C GLN A 270 2.28 -5.77 -52.92
N LEU A 271 1.79 -4.54 -52.88
CA LEU A 271 1.40 -3.86 -51.65
C LEU A 271 0.18 -4.49 -50.97
N LEU A 272 -0.75 -5.07 -51.74
CA LEU A 272 -1.86 -5.85 -51.20
C LEU A 272 -1.36 -7.15 -50.56
N GLU A 273 -0.48 -7.89 -51.25
CA GLU A 273 0.09 -9.14 -50.73
C GLU A 273 0.98 -8.92 -49.50
N THR A 274 1.85 -7.90 -49.51
CA THR A 274 2.70 -7.58 -48.36
C THR A 274 1.89 -6.98 -47.21
N GLY A 275 0.83 -6.22 -47.50
CA GLY A 275 -0.11 -5.72 -46.51
C GLY A 275 -0.85 -6.84 -45.77
N GLU A 276 -1.29 -7.88 -46.48
CA GLU A 276 -1.92 -9.06 -45.86
C GLU A 276 -0.94 -9.81 -44.96
N LYS A 277 0.29 -10.04 -45.42
CA LYS A 277 1.35 -10.65 -44.60
C LYS A 277 1.69 -9.82 -43.37
N MET A 278 1.76 -8.49 -43.50
CA MET A 278 2.00 -7.59 -42.37
C MET A 278 0.89 -7.69 -41.33
N LEU A 279 -0.37 -7.65 -41.77
CA LEU A 279 -1.52 -7.73 -40.87
C LEU A 279 -1.55 -9.08 -40.15
N GLN A 280 -1.26 -10.17 -40.88
CA GLN A 280 -1.20 -11.50 -40.30
C GLN A 280 -0.10 -11.60 -39.23
N LYS A 281 1.13 -11.14 -39.53
CA LYS A 281 2.22 -11.10 -38.55
C LYS A 281 1.86 -10.25 -37.32
N PHE A 282 1.24 -9.08 -37.53
CA PHE A 282 0.81 -8.21 -36.43
C PHE A 282 -0.22 -8.87 -35.52
N GLN A 283 -1.22 -9.55 -36.08
CA GLN A 283 -2.29 -10.19 -35.31
C GLN A 283 -1.84 -11.49 -34.64
N ASP A 284 -1.10 -12.33 -35.35
CA ASP A 284 -0.77 -13.69 -34.90
C ASP A 284 0.48 -13.72 -33.99
N GLU A 285 1.40 -12.75 -34.12
CA GLU A 285 2.67 -12.74 -33.36
C GLU A 285 2.73 -11.58 -32.35
N TYR A 286 2.45 -10.33 -32.77
CA TYR A 286 2.60 -9.17 -31.88
C TYR A 286 1.43 -8.98 -30.91
N LEU A 287 0.18 -9.12 -31.38
CA LEU A 287 -0.99 -8.84 -30.56
C LEU A 287 -1.16 -9.84 -29.41
N VAL A 288 -0.72 -11.09 -29.62
CA VAL A 288 -0.81 -12.19 -28.65
C VAL A 288 0.26 -12.16 -27.57
N CYS A 289 1.30 -11.33 -27.70
CA CYS A 289 2.33 -11.20 -26.68
C CYS A 289 1.70 -10.84 -25.31
N GLU A 290 2.14 -11.51 -24.25
CA GLU A 290 1.72 -11.29 -22.86
C GLU A 290 2.85 -10.73 -21.99
N SER A 291 4.07 -10.69 -22.52
CA SER A 291 5.23 -10.12 -21.83
C SER A 291 6.15 -9.29 -22.73
N LEU A 292 6.99 -8.49 -22.08
CA LEU A 292 8.06 -7.71 -22.74
C LEU A 292 9.11 -8.60 -23.39
N ALA A 293 9.43 -9.75 -22.78
CA ALA A 293 10.39 -10.70 -23.33
C ALA A 293 9.86 -11.31 -24.63
N GLU A 294 8.62 -11.81 -24.64
CA GLU A 294 7.98 -12.34 -25.86
C GLU A 294 7.94 -11.32 -26.98
N PHE A 295 7.60 -10.06 -26.67
CA PHE A 295 7.61 -9.02 -27.69
C PHE A 295 9.00 -8.79 -28.27
N VAL A 296 10.04 -8.73 -27.42
CA VAL A 296 11.43 -8.55 -27.86
C VAL A 296 11.90 -9.73 -28.72
N ASP A 297 11.49 -10.95 -28.38
CA ASP A 297 11.76 -12.16 -29.16
C ASP A 297 11.12 -12.05 -30.56
N VAL A 298 9.83 -11.72 -30.63
CA VAL A 298 9.08 -11.55 -31.90
C VAL A 298 9.63 -10.40 -32.74
N ALA A 299 10.04 -9.32 -32.09
CA ALA A 299 10.61 -8.14 -32.73
C ALA A 299 12.10 -8.28 -33.09
N GLU A 300 12.74 -9.39 -32.71
CA GLU A 300 14.18 -9.64 -32.91
C GLU A 300 15.08 -8.52 -32.34
N LEU A 301 14.67 -7.88 -31.24
CA LEU A 301 15.34 -6.70 -30.67
C LEU A 301 16.47 -7.03 -29.68
N HIS A 302 16.89 -8.29 -29.61
CA HIS A 302 17.89 -8.77 -28.65
C HIS A 302 19.22 -8.03 -28.68
N ASP A 303 19.67 -7.64 -29.87
CA ASP A 303 20.92 -6.91 -30.05
C ASP A 303 20.88 -5.51 -29.43
N VAL A 304 19.67 -4.94 -29.29
CA VAL A 304 19.44 -3.61 -28.73
C VAL A 304 19.16 -3.68 -27.23
N THR A 305 18.29 -4.59 -26.81
CA THR A 305 17.87 -4.69 -25.40
C THR A 305 18.89 -5.43 -24.54
N GLY A 306 19.74 -6.24 -25.17
CA GLY A 306 20.60 -7.17 -24.46
C GLY A 306 19.79 -8.24 -23.69
N PRO A 307 20.46 -8.96 -22.76
CA PRO A 307 19.89 -10.13 -22.08
C PRO A 307 18.84 -9.82 -21.01
N ASP A 308 18.75 -8.57 -20.54
CA ASP A 308 17.83 -8.15 -19.49
C ASP A 308 17.00 -6.96 -19.98
N VAL A 309 15.84 -7.28 -20.56
CA VAL A 309 14.88 -6.30 -21.10
C VAL A 309 14.38 -5.35 -20.01
N THR A 310 14.28 -5.82 -18.76
CA THR A 310 13.80 -5.00 -17.63
C THR A 310 14.84 -3.95 -17.26
N ALA A 311 16.11 -4.36 -17.16
CA ALA A 311 17.21 -3.43 -16.90
C ALA A 311 17.40 -2.43 -18.06
N PHE A 312 17.21 -2.87 -19.32
CA PHE A 312 17.23 -1.96 -20.47
C PHE A 312 16.18 -0.86 -20.35
N LEU A 313 14.93 -1.22 -20.03
CA LEU A 313 13.85 -0.24 -19.86
C LEU A 313 14.11 0.72 -18.68
N GLU A 314 14.61 0.22 -17.56
CA GLU A 314 14.95 1.06 -16.41
C GLU A 314 16.03 2.09 -16.79
N ASN A 315 17.08 1.65 -17.48
CA ASN A 315 18.12 2.55 -17.97
C ASN A 315 17.57 3.56 -18.97
N LEU A 316 16.69 3.13 -19.88
CA LEU A 316 16.02 4.01 -20.83
C LEU A 316 15.21 5.08 -20.10
N PHE A 317 14.34 4.71 -19.16
CA PHE A 317 13.52 5.67 -18.42
C PHE A 317 14.36 6.61 -17.55
N ASN A 318 15.43 6.11 -16.93
CA ASN A 318 16.37 6.94 -16.15
C ASN A 318 17.17 7.91 -17.04
N SER A 319 17.29 7.63 -18.34
CA SER A 319 17.99 8.49 -19.30
C SER A 319 17.13 9.65 -19.83
N ILE A 320 15.80 9.59 -19.64
CA ILE A 320 14.89 10.65 -20.07
C ILE A 320 15.00 11.81 -19.06
N PRO A 321 15.39 13.03 -19.50
CA PRO A 321 15.43 14.17 -18.59
C PRO A 321 14.03 14.46 -18.05
N SER A 322 13.95 14.58 -16.72
CA SER A 322 12.75 14.92 -15.95
C SER A 322 12.18 16.29 -16.31
#